data_AF-A0A7V5AUG8-F1
#
_entry.id   AF-A0A7V5AUG8-F1
#
_cell.length_a   1.000
_cell.length_b   1.000
_cell.length_c   1.000
_cell.angle_alpha   90.00
_cell.angle_beta   90.00
_cell.angle_gamma   90.00
#
_symmetry.space_group_name_H-M   'P 1'
#
loop_
_entity.id
_entity.type
_entity.pdbx_description
1 polymer ?
#
loop_
_entity_poly.entity_id
_entity_poly.type
_entity_poly.pdbx_seq_one_letter_code
_entity_poly.pdbx_strand_id
1 'polypeptide(L)'
;MMRLYPKVPHPFVIEPPLLEQEHFPKKSQLSFNLVLIGHAIQHFPYFVYTFREMGSSGIGKNRGRYSLLKVSSQDENQNLTTLYSHENPEKIITDFHIISNFSPTQTVPSEITLYFLTPLRIKSNERLSSQLPFSLLLSNLLRRISALSYFHCNEKLILNFKELIQQAKSIKIINHSLYWRDWQRYSSRQNTKMALGGLIGKVSYSGELSPFWHYLKIGGYIHAGKATTFGLGKYFISSAI
;
A
#
# COMPACT_ATOMS: atom_id res chain seq x y z
N MET A 1 5.91 24.57 -0.91
CA MET A 1 5.60 23.14 -0.64
C MET A 1 5.28 22.33 -1.90
N MET A 2 4.56 22.83 -2.91
CA MET A 2 4.43 22.14 -4.22
C MET A 2 5.78 21.85 -4.91
N ARG A 3 6.83 22.63 -4.60
CA ARG A 3 8.19 22.40 -5.10
C ARG A 3 8.81 21.06 -4.66
N LEU A 4 8.31 20.44 -3.58
CA LEU A 4 8.75 19.14 -3.07
C LEU A 4 7.86 17.97 -3.53
N TYR A 5 6.63 18.26 -4.01
CA TYR A 5 5.64 17.26 -4.39
C TYR A 5 5.00 17.63 -5.73
N PRO A 6 5.50 17.08 -6.87
CA PRO A 6 4.98 17.42 -8.19
C PRO A 6 3.53 16.96 -8.39
N LYS A 7 3.05 16.02 -7.55
CA LYS A 7 1.65 15.55 -7.50
C LYS A 7 1.27 15.19 -6.07
N VAL A 8 0.04 15.51 -5.69
CA VAL A 8 -0.57 15.06 -4.43
C VAL A 8 -0.84 13.56 -4.54
N PRO A 9 -0.38 12.71 -3.59
CA PRO A 9 -0.68 11.29 -3.62
C PRO A 9 -2.17 11.06 -3.41
N HIS A 10 -2.75 10.08 -4.10
CA HIS A 10 -4.10 9.65 -3.80
C HIS A 10 -4.15 8.99 -2.41
N PRO A 11 -5.17 9.28 -1.59
CA PRO A 11 -5.31 8.79 -0.23
C PRO A 11 -5.97 7.40 -0.15
N PHE A 12 -5.71 6.56 -1.14
CA PHE A 12 -6.22 5.19 -1.15
C PHE A 12 -5.25 4.23 -1.83
N VAL A 13 -5.41 2.94 -1.53
CA VAL A 13 -4.73 1.83 -2.20
C VAL A 13 -5.76 0.76 -2.54
N ILE A 14 -5.80 0.33 -3.80
CA ILE A 14 -6.55 -0.87 -4.19
C ILE A 14 -5.56 -2.02 -4.18
N GLU A 15 -5.76 -2.99 -3.30
CA GLU A 15 -4.94 -4.20 -3.21
C GLU A 15 -5.62 -5.33 -3.99
N PRO A 16 -5.25 -5.58 -5.26
CA PRO A 16 -5.76 -6.74 -5.97
C PRO A 16 -5.31 -8.02 -5.24
N PRO A 17 -6.05 -9.13 -5.40
CA PRO A 17 -5.59 -10.40 -4.87
C PRO A 17 -4.25 -10.78 -5.52
N LEU A 18 -3.42 -11.51 -4.78
CA LEU A 18 -2.10 -11.97 -5.27
C LEU A 18 -2.22 -13.16 -6.26
N LEU A 19 -3.38 -13.31 -6.89
CA LEU A 19 -3.67 -14.37 -7.85
C LEU A 19 -3.07 -14.01 -9.22
N GLU A 20 -2.55 -15.01 -9.92
CA GLU A 20 -2.13 -14.88 -11.33
C GLU A 20 -3.29 -15.14 -12.30
N GLN A 21 -4.46 -15.50 -11.78
CA GLN A 21 -5.64 -15.81 -12.57
C GLN A 21 -6.21 -14.55 -13.25
N GLU A 22 -6.24 -14.56 -14.58
CA GLU A 22 -6.79 -13.46 -15.39
C GLU A 22 -8.25 -13.69 -15.79
N HIS A 23 -8.72 -14.94 -15.74
CA HIS A 23 -10.04 -15.35 -16.21
C HIS A 23 -10.93 -15.85 -15.07
N PHE A 24 -12.07 -15.19 -14.89
CA PHE A 24 -13.06 -15.50 -13.86
C PHE A 24 -14.34 -16.00 -14.53
N PRO A 25 -14.74 -17.27 -14.35
CA PRO A 25 -15.97 -17.79 -14.93
C PRO A 25 -17.20 -17.16 -14.26
N LYS A 26 -18.36 -17.27 -14.92
CA LYS A 26 -19.62 -16.79 -14.33
C LYS A 26 -19.84 -17.45 -12.96
N LYS A 27 -20.26 -16.65 -11.98
CA LYS A 27 -20.48 -17.03 -10.57
C LYS A 27 -19.22 -17.26 -9.73
N SER A 28 -18.00 -17.09 -10.27
CA SER A 28 -16.80 -17.04 -9.42
C SER A 28 -16.79 -15.76 -8.58
N GLN A 29 -16.22 -15.85 -7.39
CA GLN A 29 -16.01 -14.69 -6.53
C GLN A 29 -14.58 -14.15 -6.66
N LEU A 30 -14.46 -12.84 -6.54
CA LEU A 30 -13.19 -12.13 -6.52
C LEU A 30 -13.19 -11.20 -5.31
N SER A 31 -12.16 -11.31 -4.48
CA SER A 31 -11.96 -10.47 -3.31
C SER A 31 -10.70 -9.63 -3.49
N PHE A 32 -10.75 -8.38 -3.04
CA PHE A 32 -9.64 -7.44 -3.04
C PHE A 32 -9.82 -6.50 -1.85
N ASN A 33 -8.75 -5.81 -1.44
CA ASN A 33 -8.85 -4.85 -0.33
C ASN A 33 -8.78 -3.42 -0.83
N LEU A 34 -9.35 -2.51 -0.04
CA LEU A 34 -9.24 -1.08 -0.22
C LEU A 34 -8.72 -0.47 1.08
N VAL A 35 -7.58 0.21 1.00
CA VAL A 35 -7.06 1.02 2.11
C VAL A 35 -7.48 2.45 1.87
N LEU A 36 -8.15 3.08 2.84
CA LEU A 36 -8.53 4.49 2.83
C LEU A 36 -7.71 5.23 3.89
N ILE A 37 -7.24 6.44 3.57
CA ILE A 37 -6.30 7.20 4.39
C ILE A 37 -6.84 8.61 4.62
N GLY A 38 -6.86 9.07 5.86
CA GLY A 38 -7.29 10.43 6.21
C GLY A 38 -8.71 10.73 5.69
N HIS A 39 -8.92 11.90 5.08
CA HIS A 39 -10.23 12.35 4.58
C HIS A 39 -10.93 11.37 3.64
N ALA A 40 -10.19 10.51 2.93
CA ALA A 40 -10.81 9.49 2.07
C ALA A 40 -11.67 8.47 2.84
N ILE A 41 -11.44 8.28 4.15
CA ILE A 41 -12.26 7.42 5.00
C ILE A 41 -13.71 7.91 5.02
N GLN A 42 -13.92 9.23 5.10
CA GLN A 42 -15.25 9.85 5.09
C GLN A 42 -15.97 9.66 3.75
N HIS A 43 -15.23 9.34 2.69
CA HIS A 43 -15.78 9.07 1.36
C HIS A 43 -16.06 7.58 1.11
N PHE A 44 -15.93 6.72 2.13
CA PHE A 44 -16.18 5.28 2.01
C PHE A 44 -17.51 4.93 1.31
N PRO A 45 -18.67 5.55 1.62
CA PRO A 45 -19.91 5.26 0.90
C PRO A 45 -19.84 5.48 -0.61
N TYR A 46 -19.09 6.50 -1.06
CA TYR A 46 -18.90 6.76 -2.48
C TYR A 46 -18.04 5.69 -3.16
N PHE A 47 -17.08 5.09 -2.44
CA PHE A 47 -16.35 3.93 -2.95
C PHE A 47 -17.26 2.72 -3.10
N VAL A 48 -18.11 2.42 -2.11
CA VAL A 48 -19.10 1.33 -2.21
C VAL A 48 -20.01 1.54 -3.42
N TYR A 49 -20.54 2.75 -3.61
CA TYR A 49 -21.35 3.10 -4.77
C TYR A 49 -20.56 2.92 -6.09
N THR A 50 -19.35 3.45 -6.17
CA THR A 50 -18.50 3.33 -7.36
C THR A 50 -18.23 1.87 -7.73
N PHE A 51 -17.92 1.01 -6.76
CA PHE A 51 -17.68 -0.41 -7.02
C PHE A 51 -18.93 -1.16 -7.46
N ARG A 52 -20.13 -0.75 -7.03
CA ARG A 52 -21.39 -1.28 -7.56
C ARG A 52 -21.61 -0.88 -9.01
N GLU A 53 -21.48 0.42 -9.32
CA GLU A 53 -21.69 0.94 -10.68
C GLU A 53 -20.67 0.39 -11.70
N MET A 54 -19.43 0.20 -11.26
CA MET A 54 -18.40 -0.49 -12.05
C MET A 54 -18.80 -1.94 -12.39
N GLY A 55 -19.51 -2.62 -11.49
CA GLY A 55 -20.03 -3.97 -11.72
C GLY A 55 -21.04 -4.03 -12.86
N SER A 56 -21.94 -3.06 -12.92
CA SER A 56 -22.92 -2.89 -14.01
C SER A 56 -22.26 -2.49 -15.33
N SER A 57 -21.31 -1.56 -15.28
CA SER A 57 -20.55 -1.07 -16.44
C SER A 57 -19.60 -2.12 -17.04
N GLY A 58 -19.19 -3.09 -16.23
CA GLY A 58 -18.29 -4.18 -16.59
C GLY A 58 -16.81 -3.79 -16.61
N ILE A 59 -15.96 -4.74 -16.24
CA ILE A 59 -14.51 -4.60 -16.11
C ILE A 59 -13.74 -5.52 -17.05
N GLY A 60 -12.48 -5.16 -17.34
CA GLY A 60 -11.59 -5.95 -18.20
C GLY A 60 -11.93 -5.86 -19.70
N LYS A 61 -11.17 -6.61 -20.51
CA LYS A 61 -11.27 -6.59 -21.98
C LYS A 61 -12.68 -6.92 -22.50
N ASN A 62 -13.33 -7.89 -21.86
CA ASN A 62 -14.64 -8.38 -22.27
C ASN A 62 -15.81 -7.73 -21.52
N ARG A 63 -15.55 -6.64 -20.76
CA ARG A 63 -16.57 -5.96 -19.94
C ARG A 63 -17.36 -6.94 -19.05
N GLY A 64 -16.64 -7.85 -18.39
CA GLY A 64 -17.23 -8.79 -17.44
C GLY A 64 -17.97 -8.05 -16.34
N ARG A 65 -19.26 -8.35 -16.17
CA ARG A 65 -20.11 -7.75 -15.14
C ARG A 65 -20.02 -8.53 -13.85
N TYR A 66 -20.18 -7.83 -12.73
CA TYR A 66 -20.22 -8.42 -11.40
C TYR A 66 -21.21 -7.68 -10.51
N SER A 67 -21.55 -8.30 -9.38
CA SER A 67 -22.28 -7.63 -8.29
C SER A 67 -21.36 -7.53 -7.08
N LEU A 68 -21.33 -6.36 -6.44
CA LEU A 68 -20.64 -6.22 -5.15
C LEU A 68 -21.44 -6.98 -4.10
N LEU A 69 -20.89 -8.07 -3.58
CA LEU A 69 -21.59 -8.96 -2.64
C LEU A 69 -21.53 -8.44 -1.20
N LYS A 70 -20.34 -8.06 -0.75
CA LYS A 70 -20.07 -7.71 0.64
C LYS A 70 -18.87 -6.78 0.74
N VAL A 71 -18.90 -5.87 1.69
CA VAL A 71 -17.71 -5.11 2.14
C VAL A 71 -17.60 -5.28 3.65
N SER A 72 -16.39 -5.57 4.13
CA SER A 72 -16.09 -5.68 5.55
C SER A 72 -14.90 -4.79 5.93
N SER A 73 -14.94 -4.23 7.14
CA SER A 73 -13.74 -3.70 7.81
C SER A 73 -13.05 -4.82 8.58
N GLN A 74 -11.73 -4.72 8.73
CA GLN A 74 -10.92 -5.60 9.56
C GLN A 74 -10.21 -4.76 10.63
N ASP A 75 -10.34 -5.13 11.90
CA ASP A 75 -9.62 -4.48 13.00
C ASP A 75 -8.21 -5.08 13.23
N GLU A 76 -7.46 -4.53 14.18
CA GLU A 76 -6.11 -5.02 14.52
C GLU A 76 -6.08 -6.46 15.08
N ASN A 77 -7.22 -6.95 15.61
CA ASN A 77 -7.39 -8.31 16.11
C ASN A 77 -7.91 -9.28 15.03
N GLN A 78 -7.96 -8.84 13.78
CA GLN A 78 -8.50 -9.58 12.63
C GLN A 78 -10.01 -9.84 12.68
N ASN A 79 -10.75 -9.16 13.55
CA ASN A 79 -12.20 -9.26 13.56
C ASN A 79 -12.79 -8.53 12.35
N LEU A 80 -13.79 -9.16 11.73
CA LEU A 80 -14.47 -8.61 10.57
C LEU A 80 -15.82 -8.02 10.94
N THR A 81 -16.02 -6.74 10.61
CA THR A 81 -17.33 -6.07 10.70
C THR A 81 -17.87 -5.86 9.30
N THR A 82 -19.07 -6.36 9.01
CA THR A 82 -19.71 -6.15 7.70
C THR A 82 -20.22 -4.72 7.60
N LEU A 83 -19.74 -3.97 6.59
CA LEU A 83 -20.12 -2.57 6.36
C LEU A 83 -21.22 -2.42 5.30
N TYR A 84 -21.27 -3.37 4.35
CA TYR A 84 -22.23 -3.41 3.26
C TYR A 84 -22.51 -4.86 2.89
N SER A 85 -23.77 -5.17 2.53
CA SER A 85 -24.19 -6.46 1.97
C SER A 85 -25.16 -6.22 0.81
N HIS A 86 -25.05 -7.05 -0.23
CA HIS A 86 -25.98 -7.04 -1.36
C HIS A 86 -27.43 -7.34 -0.95
N GLU A 87 -27.63 -8.06 0.16
CA GLU A 87 -28.95 -8.39 0.70
C GLU A 87 -29.67 -7.16 1.29
N ASN A 88 -28.92 -6.14 1.71
CA ASN A 88 -29.47 -4.88 2.22
C ASN A 88 -28.68 -3.69 1.64
N PRO A 89 -28.87 -3.38 0.34
CA PRO A 89 -28.00 -2.49 -0.40
C PRO A 89 -28.13 -1.01 -0.01
N GLU A 90 -29.19 -0.63 0.71
CA GLU A 90 -29.43 0.74 1.21
C GLU A 90 -28.67 1.02 2.51
N LYS A 91 -28.25 -0.03 3.23
CA LYS A 91 -27.52 0.10 4.49
C LYS A 91 -26.02 0.07 4.26
N ILE A 92 -25.37 1.21 4.46
CA ILE A 92 -23.91 1.35 4.52
C ILE A 92 -23.53 1.83 5.91
N ILE A 93 -22.74 1.05 6.64
CA ILE A 93 -22.22 1.43 7.95
C ILE A 93 -20.96 2.26 7.74
N THR A 94 -20.97 3.50 8.23
CA THR A 94 -19.85 4.44 8.15
C THR A 94 -19.10 4.58 9.46
N ASP A 95 -19.69 4.11 10.56
CA ASP A 95 -19.01 4.02 11.85
C ASP A 95 -18.30 2.66 11.94
N PHE A 96 -17.01 2.68 11.66
CA PHE A 96 -16.16 1.50 11.66
C PHE A 96 -14.80 1.84 12.25
N HIS A 97 -14.13 0.80 12.76
CA HIS A 97 -12.83 0.96 13.39
C HIS A 97 -11.79 1.53 12.40
N ILE A 98 -11.11 2.60 12.82
CA ILE A 98 -10.01 3.23 12.09
C ILE A 98 -8.71 2.89 12.82
N ILE A 99 -7.79 2.27 12.09
CA ILE A 99 -6.43 2.00 12.59
C ILE A 99 -5.69 3.34 12.70
N SER A 100 -5.44 3.77 13.94
CA SER A 100 -4.72 5.01 14.24
C SER A 100 -3.54 4.79 15.19
N ASN A 101 -3.49 3.66 15.90
CA ASN A 101 -2.49 3.43 16.93
C ASN A 101 -1.24 2.73 16.39
N PHE A 102 -0.36 3.49 15.77
CA PHE A 102 0.94 2.97 15.33
C PHE A 102 2.03 3.12 16.40
N SER A 103 1.68 3.47 17.65
CA SER A 103 2.61 3.89 18.71
C SER A 103 3.85 2.99 18.88
N PRO A 104 4.97 3.57 19.35
CA PRO A 104 6.25 2.87 19.50
C PRO A 104 6.31 1.92 20.72
N THR A 105 5.18 1.56 21.33
CA THR A 105 5.10 0.82 22.60
C THR A 105 5.47 -0.66 22.52
N GLN A 106 6.16 -1.09 21.45
CA GLN A 106 6.64 -2.46 21.30
C GLN A 106 8.16 -2.47 21.32
N THR A 107 8.71 -3.52 21.93
CA THR A 107 10.12 -3.89 21.78
C THR A 107 10.45 -3.94 20.29
N VAL A 108 11.38 -3.08 19.86
CA VAL A 108 11.80 -3.04 18.46
C VAL A 108 12.87 -4.11 18.29
N PRO A 109 12.67 -5.07 17.39
CA PRO A 109 13.67 -6.11 17.14
C PRO A 109 14.93 -5.48 16.55
N SER A 110 16.10 -6.05 16.88
CA SER A 110 17.39 -5.62 16.32
C SER A 110 17.58 -6.06 14.85
N GLU A 111 16.75 -7.00 14.41
CA GLU A 111 16.71 -7.54 13.05
C GLU A 111 15.27 -7.67 12.54
N ILE A 112 15.06 -7.25 11.30
CA ILE A 112 13.77 -7.38 10.62
C ILE A 112 13.96 -7.92 9.21
N THR A 113 12.96 -8.63 8.70
CA THR A 113 12.84 -8.99 7.29
C THR A 113 11.59 -8.35 6.70
N LEU A 114 11.76 -7.63 5.59
CA LEU A 114 10.66 -7.12 4.79
C LEU A 114 10.39 -8.09 3.64
N TYR A 115 9.12 -8.48 3.48
CA TYR A 115 8.65 -9.33 2.39
C TYR A 115 7.77 -8.51 1.46
N PHE A 116 8.28 -8.22 0.25
CA PHE A 116 7.53 -7.50 -0.78
C PHE A 116 6.62 -8.47 -1.54
N LEU A 117 5.31 -8.30 -1.34
CA LEU A 117 4.26 -9.11 -1.96
C LEU A 117 3.91 -8.63 -3.37
N THR A 118 4.13 -7.34 -3.64
CA THR A 118 3.89 -6.72 -4.94
C THR A 118 5.10 -5.88 -5.36
N PRO A 119 5.32 -5.64 -6.67
CA PRO A 119 6.51 -4.95 -7.15
C PRO A 119 6.75 -3.59 -6.47
N LEU A 120 7.87 -3.45 -5.78
CA LEU A 120 8.35 -2.19 -5.21
C LEU A 120 9.04 -1.36 -6.30
N ARG A 121 8.51 -0.16 -6.53
CA ARG A 121 9.03 0.76 -7.55
C ARG A 121 9.67 1.99 -6.93
N ILE A 122 10.98 1.94 -6.75
CA ILE A 122 11.78 3.07 -6.27
C ILE A 122 12.80 3.45 -7.34
N LYS A 123 12.94 4.75 -7.61
CA LYS A 123 14.02 5.27 -8.46
C LYS A 123 15.30 5.31 -7.64
N SER A 124 16.33 4.58 -8.05
CA SER A 124 17.73 4.81 -7.69
C SER A 124 18.49 5.16 -8.97
N ASN A 125 19.51 6.01 -8.89
CA ASN A 125 20.25 6.57 -10.03
C ASN A 125 20.62 5.47 -11.06
N GLU A 126 19.85 5.43 -12.15
CA GLU A 126 19.97 4.68 -13.42
C GLU A 126 20.35 3.19 -13.40
N ARG A 127 20.62 2.59 -12.24
CA ARG A 127 20.84 1.16 -12.09
C ARG A 127 19.69 0.54 -11.33
N LEU A 128 19.13 -0.51 -11.90
CA LEU A 128 18.30 -1.49 -11.22
C LEU A 128 19.16 -2.14 -10.13
N SER A 129 19.32 -1.45 -8.99
CA SER A 129 20.02 -1.99 -7.85
C SER A 129 19.20 -3.18 -7.35
N SER A 130 19.75 -4.39 -7.49
CA SER A 130 19.21 -5.61 -6.88
C SER A 130 19.15 -5.51 -5.36
N GLN A 131 19.93 -4.59 -4.79
CA GLN A 131 19.92 -4.26 -3.38
C GLN A 131 19.01 -3.08 -3.09
N LEU A 132 18.33 -3.12 -1.95
CA LEU A 132 17.50 -2.05 -1.43
C LEU A 132 18.16 -1.50 -0.15
N PRO A 133 18.99 -0.44 -0.21
CA PRO A 133 19.50 0.20 0.99
C PRO A 133 18.36 0.72 1.87
N PHE A 134 18.48 0.55 3.19
CA PHE A 134 17.45 0.94 4.14
C PHE A 134 17.10 2.44 4.05
N SER A 135 18.12 3.31 3.97
CA SER A 135 17.96 4.75 3.77
C SER A 135 17.19 5.12 2.49
N LEU A 136 17.35 4.34 1.41
CA LEU A 136 16.60 4.55 0.17
C LEU A 136 15.12 4.23 0.36
N LEU A 137 14.80 3.09 0.97
CA LEU A 137 13.42 2.70 1.31
C LEU A 137 12.78 3.75 2.23
N LEU A 138 13.45 4.09 3.34
CA LEU A 138 12.95 5.03 4.32
C LEU A 138 12.70 6.41 3.70
N SER A 139 13.61 6.91 2.85
CA SER A 139 13.41 8.21 2.20
C SER A 139 12.17 8.25 1.31
N ASN A 140 11.86 7.16 0.62
CA ASN A 140 10.65 7.07 -0.21
C ASN A 140 9.39 6.97 0.65
N LEU A 141 9.47 6.20 1.72
CA LEU A 141 8.38 6.00 2.66
C LEU A 141 8.03 7.31 3.40
N LEU A 142 9.02 7.99 3.98
CA LEU A 142 8.81 9.27 4.67
C LEU A 142 8.25 10.34 3.73
N ARG A 143 8.72 10.42 2.47
CA ARG A 143 8.12 11.35 1.49
C ARG A 143 6.63 11.08 1.29
N ARG A 144 6.23 9.81 1.20
CA ARG A 144 4.82 9.41 1.03
C ARG A 144 4.01 9.69 2.29
N ILE A 145 4.51 9.31 3.47
CA ILE A 145 3.85 9.54 4.76
C ILE A 145 3.62 11.04 4.97
N SER A 146 4.65 11.87 4.77
CA SER A 146 4.50 13.33 4.93
C SER A 146 3.57 13.97 3.91
N ALA A 147 3.53 13.48 2.67
CA ALA A 147 2.56 13.96 1.70
C ALA A 147 1.12 13.57 2.09
N LEU A 148 0.90 12.32 2.50
CA LEU A 148 -0.44 11.86 2.90
C LEU A 148 -0.94 12.61 4.14
N SER A 149 -0.09 12.71 5.17
CA SER A 149 -0.40 13.43 6.41
C SER A 149 -0.76 14.90 6.14
N TYR A 150 0.06 15.59 5.33
CA TYR A 150 -0.14 17.01 5.02
C TYR A 150 -1.41 17.27 4.22
N PHE A 151 -1.66 16.49 3.17
CA PHE A 151 -2.77 16.75 2.25
C PHE A 151 -4.09 16.11 2.67
N HIS A 152 -4.06 15.03 3.46
CA HIS A 152 -5.25 14.22 3.74
C HIS A 152 -5.53 13.98 5.22
N CYS A 153 -4.58 14.23 6.11
CA CYS A 153 -4.79 14.08 7.56
C CYS A 153 -4.80 15.42 8.31
N ASN A 154 -4.67 16.56 7.62
CA ASN A 154 -4.53 17.90 8.21
C ASN A 154 -3.36 18.01 9.21
N GLU A 155 -2.34 17.17 9.07
CA GLU A 155 -1.20 17.14 9.97
C GLU A 155 0.09 17.43 9.23
N LYS A 156 0.96 18.22 9.82
CA LYS A 156 2.32 18.41 9.32
C LYS A 156 3.26 17.58 10.17
N LEU A 157 3.85 16.54 9.58
CA LEU A 157 4.95 15.82 10.21
C LEU A 157 6.16 16.74 10.39
N ILE A 158 6.43 17.10 11.65
CA ILE A 158 7.61 17.86 12.05
C ILE A 158 8.72 16.84 12.35
N LEU A 159 9.59 16.61 11.36
CA LEU A 159 10.65 15.61 11.43
C LEU A 159 11.98 16.20 10.96
N ASN A 160 13.08 15.81 11.61
CA ASN A 160 14.41 16.04 11.07
C ASN A 160 14.74 14.99 9.99
N PHE A 161 14.20 15.20 8.80
CA PHE A 161 14.40 14.31 7.65
C PHE A 161 15.87 14.00 7.37
N LYS A 162 16.74 15.01 7.46
CA LYS A 162 18.16 14.86 7.15
C LYS A 162 18.82 13.91 8.14
N GLU A 163 18.54 14.09 9.42
CA GLU A 163 19.07 13.27 10.50
C GLU A 163 18.55 11.83 10.43
N LEU A 164 17.23 11.64 10.25
CA LEU A 164 16.65 10.30 10.09
C LEU A 164 17.27 9.53 8.93
N ILE A 165 17.46 10.18 7.77
CA ILE A 165 18.09 9.53 6.62
C ILE A 165 19.58 9.25 6.87
N GLN A 166 20.26 10.10 7.64
CA GLN A 166 21.67 9.86 8.01
C GLN A 166 21.80 8.66 8.96
N GLN A 167 20.94 8.56 9.98
CA GLN A 167 20.86 7.41 10.87
C GLN A 167 20.52 6.14 10.07
N ALA A 168 19.58 6.20 9.13
CA ALA A 168 19.18 5.08 8.30
C ALA A 168 20.29 4.50 7.40
N LYS A 169 21.41 5.20 7.22
CA LYS A 169 22.58 4.68 6.50
C LYS A 169 23.41 3.69 7.34
N SER A 170 23.30 3.71 8.66
CA SER A 170 24.01 2.76 9.53
C SER A 170 23.35 1.37 9.55
N ILE A 171 22.09 1.28 9.10
CA ILE A 171 21.34 0.04 9.02
C ILE A 171 21.89 -0.84 7.91
N LYS A 172 22.30 -2.05 8.28
CA LYS A 172 22.98 -2.99 7.39
C LYS A 172 21.97 -3.92 6.72
N ILE A 173 22.21 -4.24 5.45
CA ILE A 173 21.57 -5.39 4.80
C ILE A 173 22.36 -6.62 5.21
N ILE A 174 21.70 -7.57 5.86
CA ILE A 174 22.32 -8.84 6.29
C ILE A 174 22.01 -10.00 5.34
N ASN A 175 20.85 -9.95 4.68
CA ASN A 175 20.44 -10.94 3.68
C ASN A 175 19.43 -10.29 2.71
N HIS A 176 19.39 -10.76 1.46
CA HIS A 176 18.33 -10.41 0.52
C HIS A 176 18.19 -11.49 -0.56
N SER A 177 16.97 -11.63 -1.06
CA SER A 177 16.61 -12.41 -2.26
C SER A 177 15.63 -11.59 -3.09
N LEU A 178 16.00 -10.32 -3.32
CA LEU A 178 15.25 -9.41 -4.15
C LEU A 178 15.58 -9.67 -5.62
N TYR A 179 14.55 -9.69 -6.45
CA TYR A 179 14.70 -9.76 -7.90
C TYR A 179 13.71 -8.82 -8.57
N TRP A 180 14.05 -8.42 -9.79
CA TRP A 180 13.15 -7.60 -10.59
C TRP A 180 12.08 -8.50 -11.23
N ARG A 181 10.81 -8.19 -10.98
CA ARG A 181 9.69 -8.81 -11.68
C ARG A 181 9.14 -7.80 -12.67
N ASP A 182 9.28 -8.11 -13.96
CA ASP A 182 8.58 -7.36 -14.99
C ASP A 182 7.09 -7.62 -14.90
N TRP A 183 6.31 -6.55 -14.91
CA TRP A 183 4.86 -6.62 -14.92
C TRP A 183 4.32 -5.57 -15.87
N GLN A 184 3.38 -5.95 -16.73
CA GLN A 184 2.78 -5.07 -17.72
C GLN A 184 1.28 -4.95 -17.46
N ARG A 185 0.75 -3.74 -17.63
CA ARG A 185 -0.69 -3.49 -17.61
C ARG A 185 -1.09 -2.69 -18.84
N TYR A 186 -2.22 -3.05 -19.45
CA TYR A 186 -2.82 -2.20 -20.47
C TYR A 186 -3.58 -1.01 -19.85
N SER A 187 -3.25 0.20 -20.27
CA SER A 187 -3.96 1.43 -19.92
C SER A 187 -4.97 1.75 -21.00
N SER A 188 -6.26 1.52 -20.73
CA SER A 188 -7.33 1.89 -21.68
C SER A 188 -7.41 3.40 -21.89
N ARG A 189 -7.13 4.20 -20.86
CA ARG A 189 -7.12 5.66 -20.94
C ARG A 189 -6.04 6.21 -21.87
N GLN A 190 -4.87 5.58 -21.90
CA GLN A 190 -3.70 6.04 -22.67
C GLN A 190 -3.42 5.15 -23.89
N ASN A 191 -4.24 4.13 -24.10
CA ASN A 191 -4.11 3.11 -25.14
C ASN A 191 -2.70 2.50 -25.27
N THR A 192 -2.03 2.25 -24.13
CA THR A 192 -0.63 1.78 -24.11
C THR A 192 -0.36 0.77 -23.00
N LYS A 193 0.65 -0.08 -23.19
CA LYS A 193 1.15 -1.00 -22.14
C LYS A 193 2.07 -0.24 -21.19
N MET A 194 1.67 -0.14 -19.94
CA MET A 194 2.46 0.42 -18.87
C MET A 194 3.43 -0.63 -18.31
N ALA A 195 4.71 -0.30 -18.25
CA ALA A 195 5.69 -1.07 -17.48
C ALA A 195 5.49 -0.77 -15.98
N LEU A 196 4.95 -1.76 -15.27
CA LEU A 196 4.69 -1.77 -13.83
C LEU A 196 5.66 -2.66 -13.04
N GLY A 197 6.76 -3.08 -13.65
CA GLY A 197 7.81 -3.87 -13.00
C GLY A 197 8.49 -3.16 -11.83
N GLY A 198 9.04 -3.95 -10.91
CA GLY A 198 9.65 -3.51 -9.66
C GLY A 198 10.34 -4.66 -8.91
N LEU A 199 10.97 -4.34 -7.78
CA LEU A 199 11.61 -5.33 -6.91
C LEU A 199 10.56 -6.14 -6.14
N ILE A 200 10.71 -7.46 -6.10
CA ILE A 200 9.89 -8.36 -5.28
C ILE A 200 10.81 -9.34 -4.53
N GLY A 201 10.30 -10.03 -3.51
CA GLY A 201 11.08 -10.95 -2.68
C GLY A 201 11.31 -10.37 -1.28
N LYS A 202 12.43 -10.72 -0.64
CA LYS A 202 12.71 -10.31 0.74
C LYS A 202 14.08 -9.67 0.93
N VAL A 203 14.18 -8.79 1.93
CA VAL A 203 15.42 -8.16 2.40
C VAL A 203 15.39 -8.06 3.92
N SER A 204 16.50 -8.41 4.54
CA SER A 204 16.69 -8.41 5.98
C SER A 204 17.66 -7.31 6.37
N TYR A 205 17.30 -6.57 7.42
CA TYR A 205 18.05 -5.43 7.94
C TYR A 205 18.40 -5.64 9.41
N SER A 206 19.57 -5.16 9.82
CA SER A 206 20.00 -5.16 11.21
C SER A 206 20.60 -3.80 11.60
N GLY A 207 20.33 -3.37 12.84
CA GLY A 207 20.84 -2.13 13.41
C GLY A 207 19.87 -1.53 14.44
N GLU A 208 20.06 -0.24 14.73
CA GLU A 208 19.19 0.52 15.62
C GLU A 208 17.93 0.95 14.86
N LEU A 209 16.85 0.16 14.97
CA LEU A 209 15.64 0.32 14.15
C LEU A 209 14.55 1.17 14.81
N SER A 210 14.72 1.55 16.08
CA SER A 210 13.66 2.19 16.88
C SER A 210 13.14 3.51 16.28
N PRO A 211 13.99 4.43 15.77
CA PRO A 211 13.56 5.66 15.13
C PRO A 211 12.69 5.45 13.89
N PHE A 212 12.77 4.26 13.27
CA PHE A 212 12.14 3.98 11.98
C PHE A 212 10.91 3.08 12.10
N TRP A 213 10.76 2.39 13.23
CA TRP A 213 9.81 1.29 13.41
C TRP A 213 8.37 1.68 13.05
N HIS A 214 7.91 2.81 13.57
CA HIS A 214 6.57 3.34 13.30
C HIS A 214 6.33 3.61 11.81
N TYR A 215 7.31 4.20 11.11
CA TYR A 215 7.18 4.48 9.68
C TYR A 215 7.13 3.19 8.87
N LEU A 216 7.95 2.20 9.24
CA LEU A 216 7.93 0.89 8.60
C LEU A 216 6.57 0.19 8.77
N LYS A 217 5.97 0.25 9.97
CA LYS A 217 4.62 -0.28 10.21
C LYS A 217 3.57 0.41 9.33
N ILE A 218 3.57 1.75 9.31
CA ILE A 218 2.66 2.53 8.44
C ILE A 218 2.83 2.11 6.98
N GLY A 219 4.08 1.98 6.51
CA GLY A 219 4.37 1.60 5.13
C GLY A 219 3.84 0.22 4.72
N GLY A 220 3.65 -0.70 5.67
CA GLY A 220 2.97 -1.97 5.42
C GLY A 220 1.51 -1.79 5.01
N TYR A 221 0.82 -0.80 5.58
CA TYR A 221 -0.57 -0.47 5.24
C TYR A 221 -0.69 0.42 4.00
N ILE A 222 0.14 1.47 3.91
CA ILE A 222 -0.01 2.48 2.84
C ILE A 222 0.81 2.17 1.58
N HIS A 223 1.60 1.09 1.62
CA HIS A 223 2.59 0.67 0.63
C HIS A 223 3.74 1.66 0.42
N ALA A 224 4.84 1.19 -0.19
CA ALA A 224 6.03 1.99 -0.49
C ALA A 224 6.26 2.21 -2.00
N GLY A 225 6.93 3.32 -2.33
CA GLY A 225 7.35 3.61 -3.71
C GLY A 225 6.25 4.20 -4.60
N LYS A 226 6.29 3.87 -5.89
CA LYS A 226 5.41 4.45 -6.91
C LYS A 226 4.24 3.54 -7.28
N ALA A 227 3.17 4.17 -7.78
CA ALA A 227 1.97 3.48 -8.27
C ALA A 227 1.28 2.61 -7.20
N THR A 228 1.37 3.04 -5.94
CA THR A 228 0.75 2.37 -4.79
C THR A 228 -0.78 2.30 -4.89
N THR A 229 -1.44 3.22 -5.61
CA THR A 229 -2.89 3.14 -5.86
C THR A 229 -3.31 1.87 -6.59
N PHE A 230 -2.38 1.23 -7.32
CA PHE A 230 -2.58 -0.04 -8.02
C PHE A 230 -2.12 -1.25 -7.18
N GLY A 231 -1.88 -1.07 -5.88
CA GLY A 231 -1.48 -2.13 -4.97
C GLY A 231 0.01 -2.45 -5.01
N LEU A 232 0.83 -1.67 -5.72
CA LEU A 232 2.29 -1.86 -5.77
C LEU A 232 2.97 -1.46 -4.48
N GLY A 233 4.12 -2.09 -4.20
CA GLY A 233 4.94 -1.81 -3.03
C GLY A 233 4.35 -2.30 -1.71
N LYS A 234 3.46 -3.29 -1.75
CA LYS A 234 2.92 -3.97 -0.57
C LYS A 234 4.04 -4.78 0.06
N TYR A 235 4.20 -4.65 1.36
CA TYR A 235 5.09 -5.51 2.13
C TYR A 235 4.54 -5.78 3.52
N PHE A 236 5.01 -6.86 4.13
CA PHE A 236 4.86 -7.08 5.56
C PHE A 236 6.24 -7.23 6.22
N ILE A 237 6.26 -7.01 7.53
CA ILE A 237 7.46 -7.14 8.36
C ILE A 237 7.37 -8.46 9.11
N SER A 238 8.44 -9.22 9.11
CA SER A 238 8.64 -10.36 10.01
C SER A 238 9.90 -10.09 10.83
N SER A 239 9.83 -10.38 12.12
CA SER A 239 10.97 -10.25 13.04
C SER A 239 11.23 -11.60 13.71
N ALA A 240 12.50 -11.93 13.92
CA ALA A 240 12.86 -12.88 14.98
C ALA A 240 12.75 -12.12 16.31
N ILE A 241 12.04 -12.68 17.28
CA ILE A 241 11.99 -12.17 18.65
C ILE A 241 13.28 -12.60 19.36
#